data_AF-A0A6I5WTE8-F1
#
_entry.id   AF-A0A6I5WTE8-F1
#
_cell.length_a   1.000
_cell.length_b   1.000
_cell.length_c   1.000
_cell.angle_alpha   90.00
_cell.angle_beta   90.00
_cell.angle_gamma   90.00
#
_symmetry.space_group_name_H-M   'P 1'
#
loop_
_entity.id
_entity.type
_entity.pdbx_description
1 polymer ?
#
loop_
_entity_poly.entity_id
_entity_poly.type
_entity_poly.pdbx_seq_one_letter_code
_entity_poly.pdbx_strand_id
1 'polypeptide(L)' 'MRMGHSTLERAFELADSGTFQNIDELRVALQSEGRQDVDENLGLLLVRQLNKMIEARRA' A
#
# COMPACT_ATOMS: atom_id res chain seq x y z
N MET A 1 -23.42 -2.02 -1.81
CA MET A 1 -22.52 -1.06 -1.13
C MET A 1 -21.15 -1.72 -1.05
N ARG A 2 -20.15 -1.26 -1.82
CA ARG A 2 -18.78 -1.80 -1.67
C ARG A 2 -18.29 -1.38 -0.29
N MET A 3 -18.01 -2.35 0.57
CA MET A 3 -17.29 -2.10 1.83
C MET A 3 -16.04 -1.29 1.48
N GLY A 4 -15.94 -0.06 1.97
CA GLY A 4 -14.77 0.76 1.74
C GLY A 4 -13.59 0.10 2.42
N HIS A 5 -12.71 -0.54 1.65
CA HIS A 5 -11.48 -1.12 2.17
C HIS A 5 -10.74 -0.05 2.99
N SER A 6 -10.34 -0.38 4.21
CA SER A 6 -9.48 0.47 5.04
C SER A 6 -8.17 0.79 4.32
N THR A 7 -7.47 1.84 4.75
CA THR A 7 -6.19 2.24 4.15
C THR A 7 -5.16 1.11 4.21
N LEU A 8 -5.19 0.29 5.26
CA LEU A 8 -4.36 -0.90 5.38
C LEU A 8 -4.72 -1.99 4.36
N GLU A 9 -6.00 -2.38 4.28
CA GLU A 9 -6.45 -3.39 3.31
C GLU A 9 -6.10 -2.97 1.89
N ARG A 10 -6.30 -1.68 1.57
CA ARG A 10 -5.94 -1.16 0.26
C ARG A 10 -4.45 -1.18 0.01
N ALA A 11 -3.62 -0.87 1.01
CA ALA A 11 -2.17 -0.95 0.88
C ALA A 11 -1.70 -2.38 0.54
N PHE A 12 -2.30 -3.39 1.16
CA PHE A 12 -1.99 -4.80 0.84
C PHE A 12 -2.44 -5.20 -0.55
N GLU A 13 -3.63 -4.78 -0.99
CA GLU A 13 -4.10 -5.03 -2.37
C GLU A 13 -3.17 -4.41 -3.41
N LEU A 14 -2.76 -3.17 -3.19
CA LEU A 14 -1.84 -2.47 -4.09
C LEU A 14 -0.46 -3.12 -4.08
N ALA A 15 0.05 -3.56 -2.93
CA ALA A 15 1.33 -4.26 -2.85
C ALA A 15 1.30 -5.61 -3.59
N ASP A 16 0.18 -6.34 -3.54
CA ASP A 16 0.01 -7.63 -4.23
C ASP A 16 -0.26 -7.49 -5.73
N SER A 17 -0.66 -6.30 -6.21
CA SER A 17 -1.01 -6.10 -7.63
C SER A 17 0.17 -6.19 -8.59
N GLY A 18 1.42 -6.17 -8.09
CA GLY A 18 2.64 -6.18 -8.91
C GLY A 18 2.84 -4.91 -9.74
N THR A 19 2.05 -3.87 -9.50
CA THR A 19 2.07 -2.62 -10.29
C THR A 19 3.17 -1.66 -9.85
N PHE A 20 3.49 -1.65 -8.56
CA PHE A 20 4.38 -0.64 -7.96
C PHE A 20 5.83 -1.12 -7.90
N GLN A 21 6.77 -0.19 -7.98
CA GLN A 21 8.21 -0.49 -7.89
C GLN A 21 8.72 -0.49 -6.44
N ASN A 22 8.10 0.33 -5.58
CA ASN A 22 8.52 0.54 -4.20
C ASN A 22 7.32 1.09 -3.36
N ILE A 23 7.54 1.22 -2.05
CA ILE A 23 6.50 1.70 -1.13
C ILE A 23 6.08 3.16 -1.36
N ASP A 24 6.95 4.01 -1.90
CA ASP A 24 6.64 5.43 -2.09
C ASP A 24 5.64 5.63 -3.23
N GLU A 25 5.75 4.87 -4.32
CA GLU A 25 4.75 4.87 -5.39
C GLU A 25 3.37 4.39 -4.88
N LEU A 26 3.38 3.36 -4.03
CA LEU A 26 2.16 2.84 -3.40
C LEU A 26 1.51 3.89 -2.49
N ARG A 27 2.31 4.64 -1.71
CA ARG A 27 1.81 5.74 -0.86
C ARG A 27 1.16 6.84 -1.67
N VAL A 28 1.79 7.26 -2.76
CA VAL A 28 1.24 8.27 -3.67
C VAL A 28 -0.09 7.80 -4.25
N ALA A 29 -0.20 6.52 -4.62
CA ALA A 29 -1.46 5.95 -5.09
C ALA A 29 -2.56 6.00 -4.03
N LEU A 30 -2.28 5.58 -2.79
CA LEU A 30 -3.24 5.66 -1.68
C LEU A 30 -3.68 7.11 -1.40
N GLN A 31 -2.75 8.06 -1.40
CA GLN A 31 -3.06 9.48 -1.21
C GLN A 31 -3.94 10.01 -2.34
N SER A 32 -3.68 9.62 -3.60
CA SER A 32 -4.51 9.99 -4.75
C SER A 32 -5.93 9.40 -4.70
N GLU A 33 -6.12 8.27 -3.98
CA GLU A 33 -7.43 7.69 -3.69
C GLU A 33 -8.17 8.41 -2.53
N GLY A 34 -7.57 9.47 -1.97
CA GLY A 34 -8.14 10.25 -0.86
C GLY A 34 -7.81 9.70 0.53
N ARG A 35 -6.87 8.76 0.64
CA ARG A 35 -6.46 8.14 1.91
C ARG A 35 -5.34 8.98 2.55
N GLN A 36 -5.74 10.05 3.23
CA GLN A 36 -4.82 10.98 3.87
C GLN A 36 -4.17 10.41 5.14
N ASP A 37 -4.76 9.38 5.73
CA ASP A 37 -4.30 8.70 6.93
C ASP A 37 -3.19 7.66 6.66
N VAL A 38 -2.63 7.62 5.44
CA VAL A 38 -1.66 6.58 5.04
C VAL A 38 -0.42 6.56 5.92
N ASP A 39 0.13 7.71 6.27
CA ASP A 39 1.36 7.79 7.08
C ASP A 39 1.09 7.49 8.55
N GLU A 40 -0.13 7.73 9.02
CA GLU A 40 -0.57 7.37 10.37
C GLU A 40 -0.82 5.86 10.51
N ASN A 41 -1.29 5.20 9.44
CA ASN A 41 -1.57 3.77 9.42
C ASN A 41 -0.34 2.92 9.06
N LEU A 42 0.57 3.41 8.21
CA LEU A 42 1.73 2.67 7.75
C LEU A 42 2.97 2.92 8.62
N GLY A 43 3.00 2.28 9.78
CA GLY A 43 4.19 2.24 10.64
C GLY A 43 5.40 1.56 9.97
N LEU A 44 6.59 1.79 10.53
CA LEU A 44 7.88 1.32 9.97
C LEU A 44 7.92 -0.19 9.64
N LEU A 45 7.32 -1.03 10.50
CA LEU A 45 7.27 -2.49 10.30
C LEU A 45 6.37 -2.87 9.12
N LEU A 46 5.20 -2.23 9.00
CA LEU A 46 4.25 -2.41 7.90
C LEU A 46 4.85 -1.97 6.57
N VAL A 47 5.52 -0.81 6.55
CA VAL A 47 6.27 -0.30 5.39
C VAL A 47 7.28 -1.33 4.88
N ARG A 48 8.07 -1.93 5.78
CA ARG A 48 9.04 -2.97 5.41
C ARG A 48 8.35 -4.22 4.87
N GLN A 49 7.22 -4.62 5.43
CA GLN A 49 6.46 -5.78 4.95
C GLN A 49 5.89 -5.53 3.55
N LEU A 50 5.23 -4.38 3.34
CA LEU A 50 4.67 -4.01 2.04
C LEU A 50 5.78 -3.90 0.97
N ASN A 51 6.93 -3.32 1.31
CA ASN A 51 8.05 -3.24 0.38
C ASN A 51 8.58 -4.63 -0.02
N LYS A 52 8.69 -5.57 0.94
CA LYS A 52 9.05 -6.97 0.63
C LYS A 52 8.02 -7.66 -0.26
N MET A 53 6.73 -7.38 -0.07
CA MET A 53 5.67 -7.94 -0.92
C MET A 53 5.77 -7.42 -2.36
N ILE A 54 5.99 -6.11 -2.51
CA ILE A 54 6.22 -5.46 -3.81
C ILE A 54 7.43 -6.11 -4.52
N GLU A 55 8.55 -6.26 -3.81
CA GLU A 55 9.74 -6.92 -4.34
C GLU A 55 9.46 -8.37 -4.77
N ALA A 56 8.75 -9.14 -3.94
CA ALA A 56 8.42 -10.53 -4.22
C ALA A 56 7.50 -10.72 -5.43
N ARG A 57 6.66 -9.73 -5.76
CA ARG A 57 5.80 -9.78 -6.97
C ARG A 57 6.51 -9.42 -8.26
N ARG A 58 7.68 -8.82 -8.17
CA ARG A 58 8.50 -8.45 -9.32
C ARG A 58 9.53 -9.50 -9.70
N ALA A 59 9.87 -10.40 -8.77
CA ALA A 59 10.79 -11.53 -8.98
C ALA A 59 10.14 -12.65 -9.78
#